data_AF-A0A6I6MHJ6-F1
#
_entry.id   AF-A0A6I6MHJ6-F1
#
_cell.length_a   1.000
_cell.length_b   1.000
_cell.length_c   1.000
_cell.angle_alpha   90.00
_cell.angle_beta   90.00
_cell.angle_gamma   90.00
#
_symmetry.space_group_name_H-M   'P 1'
#
loop_
_entity.id
_entity.type
_entity.pdbx_description
1 polymer ?
#
loop_
_entity_poly.entity_id
_entity_poly.type
_entity_poly.pdbx_seq_one_letter_code
_entity_poly.pdbx_strand_id
1 'polypeptide(L)'
;MTKLAASGFATALAVLALGGSSIVAVRNAPAQTIVQAPVERALSTMELGECRIHYEALPADRQPAAMECEHANWVAKSWGGRVLEQTSEGEVEQAAYNGRNDFTGVPADALPRAGYCRAWLDDVDVSAQPEATDCRSARTIASERGGRVLHIPL
;
A
#
# COMPACT_ATOMS: atom_id res chain seq x y z
N MET A 1 51.19 -36.85 0.84
CA MET A 1 51.13 -37.59 2.12
C MET A 1 49.76 -37.35 2.73
N THR A 2 48.99 -38.43 2.82
CA THR A 2 47.60 -38.52 3.26
C THR A 2 47.49 -38.43 4.79
N LYS A 3 46.48 -37.73 5.33
CA LYS A 3 45.92 -38.05 6.66
C LYS A 3 44.40 -37.86 6.65
N LEU A 4 43.72 -39.00 6.60
CA LEU A 4 42.34 -39.24 7.03
C LEU A 4 42.33 -39.46 8.56
N ALA A 5 41.28 -39.01 9.26
CA ALA A 5 40.74 -39.52 10.54
C ALA A 5 39.71 -38.51 11.08
N ALA A 6 38.61 -38.83 11.76
CA ALA A 6 37.91 -40.08 12.08
C ALA A 6 36.52 -39.69 12.64
N SER A 7 35.54 -40.55 12.40
CA SER A 7 34.16 -40.53 12.87
C SER A 7 34.03 -40.82 14.38
N GLY A 8 32.98 -40.29 15.02
CA GLY A 8 32.58 -40.65 16.39
C GLY A 8 31.05 -40.68 16.55
N PHE A 9 30.51 -41.89 16.65
CA PHE A 9 29.12 -42.22 17.01
C PHE A 9 28.88 -42.02 18.52
N ALA A 10 27.66 -41.61 18.93
CA ALA A 10 26.99 -42.18 20.10
C ALA A 10 25.51 -41.76 20.19
N THR A 11 24.65 -42.76 20.05
CA THR A 11 23.20 -42.79 20.27
C THR A 11 22.89 -42.74 21.78
N ALA A 12 21.82 -42.06 22.19
CA ALA A 12 21.12 -42.41 23.43
C ALA A 12 19.62 -42.08 23.30
N LEU A 13 18.83 -43.13 23.05
CA LEU A 13 17.39 -43.18 23.23
C LEU A 13 17.07 -43.16 24.73
N ALA A 14 16.14 -42.30 25.14
CA ALA A 14 15.42 -42.45 26.40
C ALA A 14 13.93 -42.50 26.10
N VAL A 15 13.37 -43.71 26.16
CA VAL A 15 11.94 -43.99 26.21
C VAL A 15 11.54 -43.99 27.67
N LEU A 16 10.62 -43.10 28.06
CA LEU A 16 9.89 -43.22 29.32
C LEU A 16 8.40 -43.14 29.04
N ALA A 17 7.71 -44.15 29.53
CA ALA A 17 6.32 -44.47 29.30
C ALA A 17 5.43 -43.95 30.44
N LEU A 18 4.12 -44.02 30.15
CA LEU A 18 2.99 -44.13 31.07
C LEU A 18 2.45 -42.84 31.72
N GLY A 19 1.19 -42.58 31.40
CA GLY A 19 0.21 -42.21 32.40
C GLY A 19 -0.69 -41.04 32.03
N GLY A 20 -1.99 -41.31 31.82
CA GLY A 20 -3.03 -40.29 31.99
C GLY A 20 -4.09 -40.26 30.89
N SER A 21 -5.05 -41.18 30.97
CA SER A 21 -6.34 -41.02 30.28
C SER A 21 -7.14 -39.91 30.95
N SER A 22 -7.32 -38.78 30.28
CA SER A 22 -8.44 -37.88 30.52
C SER A 22 -9.18 -37.68 29.19
N ILE A 23 -10.35 -38.31 29.12
CA ILE A 23 -11.32 -38.13 28.05
C ILE A 23 -11.86 -36.70 28.20
N VAL A 24 -11.32 -35.76 27.43
CA VAL A 24 -11.95 -34.46 27.24
C VAL A 24 -12.80 -34.56 25.98
N ALA A 25 -14.11 -34.40 26.17
CA ALA A 25 -15.10 -34.37 25.11
C ALA A 25 -14.71 -33.34 24.04
N VAL A 26 -14.24 -33.82 22.88
CA VAL A 26 -14.20 -33.02 21.67
C VAL A 26 -15.65 -32.82 21.24
N ARG A 27 -16.22 -31.71 21.69
CA ARG A 27 -17.38 -31.14 21.03
C ARG A 27 -16.98 -30.94 19.57
N ASN A 28 -17.72 -31.55 18.66
CA ASN A 28 -17.70 -31.20 17.24
C ASN A 28 -18.06 -29.71 17.13
N ALA A 29 -17.05 -28.85 17.24
CA ALA A 29 -17.13 -27.52 16.68
C ALA A 29 -17.03 -27.73 15.16
N PRO A 30 -18.00 -27.26 14.36
CA PRO A 30 -17.78 -27.22 12.93
C PRO A 30 -16.51 -26.41 12.72
N ALA A 31 -15.53 -27.00 12.03
CA ALA A 31 -14.40 -26.26 11.51
C ALA A 31 -15.01 -25.08 10.73
N GLN A 32 -14.95 -23.88 11.32
CA GLN A 32 -15.23 -22.67 10.61
C GLN A 32 -14.09 -22.56 9.59
N THR A 33 -14.31 -23.13 8.42
CA THR A 33 -13.63 -22.69 7.22
C THR A 33 -13.88 -21.20 7.17
N ILE A 34 -12.91 -20.42 7.65
CA ILE A 34 -12.83 -19.01 7.28
C ILE A 34 -12.60 -19.08 5.79
N VAL A 35 -13.70 -19.08 5.04
CA VAL A 35 -13.70 -18.65 3.66
C VAL A 35 -13.26 -17.20 3.78
N GLN A 36 -11.94 -16.98 3.70
CA GLN A 36 -11.43 -15.70 3.31
C GLN A 36 -12.07 -15.48 1.94
N ALA A 37 -13.16 -14.71 1.92
CA ALA A 37 -13.67 -14.17 0.69
C ALA A 37 -12.44 -13.60 -0.03
N PRO A 38 -12.28 -13.86 -1.34
CA PRO A 38 -11.25 -13.17 -2.08
C PRO A 38 -11.45 -11.69 -1.76
N VAL A 39 -10.46 -11.08 -1.11
CA VAL A 39 -10.32 -9.64 -1.12
C VAL A 39 -9.91 -9.35 -2.56
N GLU A 40 -10.85 -9.50 -3.48
CA GLU A 40 -10.92 -8.64 -4.64
C GLU A 40 -10.82 -7.26 -4.02
N ARG A 41 -9.62 -6.67 -4.13
CA ARG A 41 -9.42 -5.26 -3.90
C ARG A 41 -10.61 -4.63 -4.61
N ALA A 42 -11.55 -4.10 -3.84
CA ALA A 42 -12.49 -3.16 -4.38
C ALA A 42 -11.58 -2.12 -5.04
N LEU A 43 -11.48 -2.17 -6.37
CA LEU A 43 -11.17 -0.99 -7.16
C LEU A 43 -12.20 0.00 -6.65
N SER A 44 -11.82 0.86 -5.69
CA SER A 44 -12.76 1.57 -4.82
C SER A 44 -13.89 2.07 -5.69
N THR A 45 -15.05 1.42 -5.59
CA THR A 45 -16.20 1.79 -6.39
C THR A 45 -16.75 3.01 -5.68
N MET A 46 -16.68 4.17 -6.33
CA MET A 46 -17.31 5.38 -5.81
C MET A 46 -18.81 5.12 -5.63
N GLU A 47 -19.37 5.55 -4.52
CA GLU A 47 -20.82 5.60 -4.32
C GLU A 47 -21.42 6.80 -5.07
N LEU A 48 -22.73 6.79 -5.32
CA LEU A 48 -23.42 7.91 -5.97
C LEU A 48 -23.21 9.21 -5.17
N GLY A 49 -22.69 10.24 -5.84
CA GLY A 49 -22.36 11.54 -5.23
C GLY A 49 -20.96 11.62 -4.62
N GLU A 50 -20.19 10.52 -4.59
CA GLU A 50 -18.77 10.58 -4.24
C GLU A 50 -17.92 11.04 -5.42
N CYS A 51 -16.77 11.60 -5.09
CA CYS A 51 -15.77 12.01 -6.06
C CYS A 51 -14.42 11.32 -5.82
N ARG A 52 -13.60 11.25 -6.88
CA ARG A 52 -12.21 10.84 -6.83
C ARG A 52 -11.36 11.82 -7.62
N ILE A 53 -10.12 12.00 -7.19
CA ILE A 53 -9.10 12.64 -8.02
C ILE A 53 -8.41 11.57 -8.86
N HIS A 54 -8.48 11.70 -10.18
CA HIS A 54 -7.78 10.86 -11.12
C HIS A 54 -6.51 11.55 -11.61
N TYR A 55 -5.37 10.85 -11.46
CA TYR A 55 -4.09 11.26 -12.01
C TYR A 55 -3.74 10.38 -13.21
N GLU A 56 -3.58 10.98 -14.38
CA GLU A 56 -3.33 10.27 -15.65
C GLU A 56 -2.04 9.45 -15.64
N ALA A 57 -1.02 9.91 -14.93
CA ALA A 57 0.26 9.21 -14.81
C ALA A 57 0.22 7.97 -13.89
N LEU A 58 -0.89 7.74 -13.17
CA LEU A 58 -0.99 6.65 -12.21
C LEU A 58 -1.86 5.50 -12.75
N PRO A 59 -1.48 4.24 -12.48
CA PRO A 59 -2.34 3.10 -12.81
C PRO A 59 -3.60 3.11 -11.92
N ALA A 60 -4.66 2.44 -12.39
CA ALA A 60 -5.98 2.43 -11.75
C ALA A 60 -5.95 1.93 -10.28
N ASP A 61 -5.05 1.01 -9.95
CA ASP A 61 -4.88 0.44 -8.60
C ASP A 61 -4.04 1.31 -7.66
N ARG A 62 -3.52 2.45 -8.16
CA ARG A 62 -2.76 3.45 -7.39
C ARG A 62 -3.44 4.82 -7.34
N GLN A 63 -4.67 4.91 -7.81
CA GLN A 63 -5.46 6.12 -7.69
C GLN A 63 -5.84 6.36 -6.21
N PRO A 64 -6.06 7.63 -5.80
CA PRO A 64 -6.63 7.98 -4.52
C PRO A 64 -8.00 7.31 -4.30
N ALA A 65 -8.39 7.16 -3.03
CA ALA A 65 -9.72 6.66 -2.71
C ALA A 65 -10.82 7.65 -3.14
N ALA A 66 -12.07 7.17 -3.11
CA ALA A 66 -13.23 8.03 -3.20
C ALA A 66 -13.35 8.92 -1.94
N MET A 67 -13.89 10.12 -2.09
CA MET A 67 -14.09 11.10 -1.02
C MET A 67 -15.22 12.08 -1.39
N GLU A 68 -15.62 12.91 -0.43
CA GLU A 68 -16.56 14.01 -0.66
C GLU A 68 -16.08 14.94 -1.78
N CYS A 69 -16.98 15.36 -2.66
CA CYS A 69 -16.64 16.20 -3.81
C CYS A 69 -16.03 17.55 -3.43
N GLU A 70 -16.47 18.17 -2.34
CA GLU A 70 -15.84 19.39 -1.84
C GLU A 70 -14.37 19.15 -1.44
N HIS A 71 -14.09 18.02 -0.78
CA HIS A 71 -12.74 17.65 -0.38
C HIS A 71 -11.86 17.33 -1.60
N ALA A 72 -12.38 16.58 -2.58
CA ALA A 72 -11.67 16.30 -3.83
C ALA A 72 -11.27 17.59 -4.56
N ASN A 73 -12.20 18.54 -4.70
CA ASN A 73 -11.92 19.83 -5.32
C ASN A 73 -10.90 20.66 -4.53
N TRP A 74 -10.97 20.66 -3.20
CA TRP A 74 -10.01 21.38 -2.35
C TRP A 74 -8.59 20.81 -2.50
N VAL A 75 -8.44 19.47 -2.47
CA VAL A 75 -7.14 18.82 -2.65
C VAL A 75 -6.60 19.05 -4.07
N ALA A 76 -7.43 18.87 -5.10
CA ALA A 76 -7.02 18.97 -6.49
C ALA A 76 -6.56 20.39 -6.87
N LYS A 77 -7.10 21.44 -6.25
CA LYS A 77 -6.57 22.82 -6.41
C LYS A 77 -5.09 22.95 -6.04
N SER A 78 -4.62 22.15 -5.08
CA SER A 78 -3.22 22.20 -4.62
C SER A 78 -2.32 21.19 -5.32
N TRP A 79 -2.85 20.03 -5.65
CA TRP A 79 -2.08 18.87 -6.10
C TRP A 79 -2.38 18.44 -7.53
N GLY A 80 -3.42 18.97 -8.15
CA GLY A 80 -3.80 18.73 -9.54
C GLY A 80 -4.69 17.49 -9.70
N GLY A 81 -4.86 17.08 -10.95
CA GLY A 81 -5.67 15.92 -11.33
C GLY A 81 -7.07 16.29 -11.80
N ARG A 82 -7.79 15.29 -12.31
CA ARG A 82 -9.19 15.40 -12.73
C ARG A 82 -10.10 14.95 -11.60
N VAL A 83 -11.07 15.75 -11.21
CA VAL A 83 -12.09 15.36 -10.24
C VAL A 83 -13.22 14.68 -10.99
N LEU A 84 -13.43 13.40 -10.71
CA LEU A 84 -14.49 12.58 -11.28
C LEU A 84 -15.56 12.38 -10.21
N GLU A 85 -16.84 12.51 -10.56
CA GLU A 85 -17.99 12.22 -9.69
C GLU A 85 -18.72 10.99 -10.20
N GLN A 86 -19.15 10.11 -9.30
CA GLN A 86 -20.05 9.03 -9.63
C GLN A 86 -21.50 9.51 -9.63
N THR A 87 -22.13 9.55 -10.80
CA THR A 87 -23.55 9.88 -10.96
C THR A 87 -24.36 8.64 -11.35
N SER A 88 -25.69 8.79 -11.47
CA SER A 88 -26.57 7.73 -11.98
C SER A 88 -26.28 7.36 -13.44
N GLU A 89 -25.61 8.23 -14.19
CA GLU A 89 -25.23 8.03 -15.60
C GLU A 89 -23.82 7.44 -15.76
N GLY A 90 -23.06 7.33 -14.66
CA GLY A 90 -21.67 6.88 -14.64
C GLY A 90 -20.73 7.91 -14.03
N GLU A 91 -19.42 7.67 -14.18
CA GLU A 91 -18.39 8.62 -13.78
C GLU A 91 -18.35 9.82 -14.76
N VAL A 92 -18.45 11.04 -14.25
CA VAL A 92 -18.36 12.27 -15.04
C VAL A 92 -17.24 13.16 -14.50
N GLU A 93 -16.51 13.83 -15.40
CA GLU A 93 -15.51 14.81 -14.99
C GLU A 93 -16.19 16.12 -14.56
N GLN A 94 -16.00 16.50 -13.30
CA GLN A 94 -16.51 17.75 -12.73
C GLN A 94 -15.54 18.91 -12.93
N ALA A 95 -14.24 18.64 -12.82
CA ALA A 95 -13.20 19.65 -12.92
C ALA A 95 -11.83 19.04 -13.24
N ALA A 96 -10.94 19.85 -13.81
CA ALA A 96 -9.52 19.52 -13.98
C ALA A 96 -8.65 20.63 -13.40
N TYR A 97 -7.62 20.24 -12.66
CA TYR A 97 -6.70 21.16 -12.01
C TYR A 97 -5.25 20.86 -12.39
N ASN A 98 -4.52 21.94 -12.65
CA ASN A 98 -3.05 21.90 -12.66
C ASN A 98 -2.58 22.11 -11.22
N GLY A 99 -1.72 21.23 -10.73
CA GLY A 99 -1.20 21.35 -9.38
C GLY A 99 0.20 20.79 -9.23
N ARG A 100 0.63 20.66 -7.97
CA ARG A 100 2.02 20.40 -7.63
C ARG A 100 2.48 18.95 -7.78
N ASN A 101 1.56 17.99 -7.91
CA ASN A 101 2.00 16.61 -8.14
C ASN A 101 2.59 16.50 -9.54
N ASP A 102 3.77 15.92 -9.60
CA ASP A 102 4.41 15.51 -10.84
C ASP A 102 4.95 14.09 -10.64
N PHE A 103 4.34 13.13 -11.33
CA PHE A 103 4.69 11.72 -11.26
C PHE A 103 5.62 11.28 -12.41
N THR A 104 6.15 12.22 -13.20
CA THR A 104 6.97 11.92 -14.37
C THR A 104 8.22 11.12 -13.98
N GLY A 105 8.36 9.91 -14.53
CA GLY A 105 9.51 9.05 -14.24
C GLY A 105 9.50 8.40 -12.86
N VAL A 106 8.38 8.46 -12.11
CA VAL A 106 8.22 7.76 -10.83
C VAL A 106 7.62 6.37 -11.09
N PRO A 107 8.31 5.27 -10.73
CA PRO A 107 7.74 3.93 -10.82
C PRO A 107 6.51 3.75 -9.91
N ALA A 108 5.54 2.95 -10.35
CA ALA A 108 4.27 2.77 -9.62
C ALA A 108 4.45 2.14 -8.22
N ASP A 109 5.47 1.29 -8.04
CA ASP A 109 5.85 0.71 -6.76
C ASP A 109 6.60 1.70 -5.84
N ALA A 110 7.11 2.80 -6.40
CA ALA A 110 7.78 3.87 -5.66
C ALA A 110 6.82 5.02 -5.24
N LEU A 111 5.54 4.94 -5.59
CA LEU A 111 4.56 5.93 -5.13
C LEU A 111 4.36 5.85 -3.61
N PRO A 112 4.10 6.99 -2.93
CA PRO A 112 3.71 6.95 -1.53
C PRO A 112 2.39 6.22 -1.35
N ARG A 113 2.18 5.71 -0.14
CA ARG A 113 0.87 5.20 0.28
C ARG A 113 -0.16 6.34 0.33
N ALA A 114 -1.44 6.00 0.15
CA ALA A 114 -2.54 6.94 0.36
C ALA A 114 -2.47 7.57 1.76
N GLY A 115 -2.71 8.88 1.82
CA GLY A 115 -2.57 9.72 3.02
C GLY A 115 -1.14 10.19 3.33
N TYR A 116 -0.13 9.73 2.59
CA TYR A 116 1.27 10.10 2.81
C TYR A 116 1.83 10.96 1.68
N CYS A 117 3.03 11.48 1.92
CA CYS A 117 3.84 12.15 0.91
C CYS A 117 5.18 11.44 0.75
N ARG A 118 5.84 11.67 -0.38
CA ARG A 118 7.22 11.21 -0.61
C ARG A 118 8.01 12.33 -1.27
N ALA A 119 9.23 12.56 -0.81
CA ALA A 119 10.17 13.41 -1.54
C ALA A 119 10.75 12.59 -2.71
N TRP A 120 10.71 13.15 -3.91
CA TRP A 120 11.32 12.57 -5.09
C TRP A 120 12.43 13.49 -5.56
N LEU A 121 13.66 13.01 -5.50
CA LEU A 121 14.85 13.81 -5.75
C LEU A 121 15.33 13.59 -7.18
N ASP A 122 15.72 14.66 -7.88
CA ASP A 122 15.94 14.63 -9.33
C ASP A 122 17.18 13.79 -9.72
N ASP A 123 18.24 13.85 -8.91
CA ASP A 123 19.54 13.22 -9.18
C ASP A 123 19.80 11.96 -8.31
N VAL A 124 18.74 11.29 -7.85
CA VAL A 124 18.86 10.11 -6.98
C VAL A 124 18.24 8.88 -7.65
N ASP A 125 19.01 7.79 -7.68
CA ASP A 125 18.53 6.50 -8.16
C ASP A 125 17.27 6.06 -7.43
N VAL A 126 16.35 5.42 -8.15
CA VAL A 126 15.04 4.96 -7.64
C VAL A 126 15.17 4.16 -6.33
N SER A 127 16.16 3.28 -6.22
CA SER A 127 16.39 2.44 -5.03
C SER A 127 16.94 3.20 -3.82
N ALA A 128 17.42 4.43 -4.01
CA ALA A 128 17.98 5.29 -2.97
C ALA A 128 17.05 6.48 -2.64
N GLN A 129 15.87 6.54 -3.26
CA GLN A 129 14.89 7.59 -3.00
C GLN A 129 14.37 7.51 -1.55
N PRO A 130 14.15 8.65 -0.87
CA PRO A 130 13.63 8.66 0.49
C PRO A 130 12.32 7.87 0.61
N GLU A 131 12.10 7.20 1.73
CA GLU A 131 10.84 6.49 2.00
C GLU A 131 9.64 7.46 2.09
N ALA A 132 8.43 6.93 1.91
CA ALA A 132 7.21 7.70 2.15
C ALA A 132 7.11 8.13 3.62
N THR A 133 6.69 9.36 3.85
CA THR A 133 6.63 9.99 5.17
C THR A 133 5.50 11.03 5.22
N ASP A 134 5.37 11.77 6.31
CA ASP A 134 4.40 12.85 6.40
C ASP A 134 4.74 14.00 5.44
N CYS A 135 3.73 14.78 5.06
CA CYS A 135 3.89 15.85 4.06
C CYS A 135 4.72 17.03 4.53
N ARG A 136 4.97 17.21 5.83
CA ARG A 136 5.90 18.24 6.32
C ARG A 136 7.33 17.76 6.10
N SER A 137 7.66 16.55 6.56
CA SER A 137 8.99 15.95 6.38
C SER A 137 9.38 15.82 4.91
N ALA A 138 8.48 15.33 4.05
CA ALA A 138 8.73 15.21 2.62
C ALA A 138 9.04 16.57 1.95
N ARG A 139 8.33 17.64 2.36
CA ARG A 139 8.60 19.01 1.87
C ARG A 139 9.97 19.51 2.31
N THR A 140 10.33 19.29 3.57
CA THR A 140 11.66 19.65 4.08
C THR A 140 12.75 18.96 3.25
N ILE A 141 12.66 17.63 3.10
CA ILE A 141 13.63 16.83 2.34
C ILE A 141 13.77 17.34 0.90
N ALA A 142 12.64 17.56 0.20
CA ALA A 142 12.67 18.06 -1.17
C ALA A 142 13.28 19.48 -1.28
N SER A 143 12.96 20.36 -0.32
CA SER A 143 13.51 21.72 -0.31
C SER A 143 15.02 21.77 -0.01
N GLU A 144 15.51 20.88 0.85
CA GLU A 144 16.91 20.86 1.26
C GLU A 144 17.81 20.15 0.25
N ARG A 145 17.29 19.10 -0.39
CA ARG A 145 18.08 18.20 -1.25
C ARG A 145 17.82 18.36 -2.74
N GLY A 146 16.87 19.20 -3.13
CA GLY A 146 16.46 19.38 -4.51
C GLY A 146 15.53 18.27 -4.98
N GLY A 147 14.32 18.63 -5.40
CA GLY A 147 13.34 17.71 -5.93
C GLY A 147 11.91 18.18 -5.71
N ARG A 148 10.98 17.24 -5.77
CA ARG A 148 9.53 17.49 -5.67
C ARG A 148 8.88 16.63 -4.60
N VAL A 149 7.64 16.98 -4.27
CA VAL A 149 6.82 16.21 -3.33
C VAL A 149 5.71 15.51 -4.09
N LEU A 150 5.64 14.20 -3.92
CA LEU A 150 4.54 13.36 -4.38
C LEU A 150 3.53 13.22 -3.25
N HIS A 151 2.24 13.31 -3.56
CA HIS A 151 1.17 13.12 -2.61
C HIS A 151 0.04 12.28 -3.20
N ILE A 152 -0.36 11.23 -2.48
CA ILE A 152 -1.58 10.48 -2.76
C ILE A 152 -2.54 10.75 -1.60
N PRO A 153 -3.66 11.46 -1.85
CA PRO A 153 -4.71 11.70 -0.85
C PRO A 153 -5.25 10.39 -0.26
N LEU A 154 -5.75 10.48 0.99
CA LEU A 154 -6.40 9.35 1.66
C LEU A 154 -7.82 9.17 1.12
#